data_AF-A0A8B2ZF58-F1
#
_entry.id   AF-A0A8B2ZF58-F1
#
_cell.length_a   1.000
_cell.length_b   1.000
_cell.length_c   1.000
_cell.angle_alpha   90.00
_cell.angle_beta   90.00
_cell.angle_gamma   90.00
#
_symmetry.space_group_name_H-M   'P 1'
#
loop_
_entity.id
_entity.type
_entity.pdbx_description
1 polymer ?
#
loop_
_entity_poly.entity_id
_entity_poly.type
_entity_poly.pdbx_seq_one_letter_code
_entity_poly.pdbx_strand_id
1 'polypeptide(L)'
;MTKNSLIIYKNRYLISHVENVANGYNVYIKLSKDSDEYSESDGYLFFKCRDNINEWQLKDIGIAVSCRGQNYGAAMLYKAIDIIQDLLSKNPESGDILLFGKIEQLYVKDIEGHGNKDAYQRIKCFYKGMRFEFKNDSDFKKRIENLEHLKEWQHTIKQYMIIQDLQFDLAMQEHILETYKNDIENMKKSFIGRLMMKVQRKRKGVHRG
;
A
#
# COMPACT_ATOMS: atom_id res chain seq x y z
N MET A 1 28.07 2.89 -6.64
CA MET A 1 27.57 4.11 -5.98
C MET A 1 26.13 3.87 -5.57
N THR A 2 25.85 3.80 -4.27
CA THR A 2 24.50 3.70 -3.70
C THR A 2 23.90 5.10 -3.60
N LYS A 3 22.80 5.36 -4.31
CA LYS A 3 22.02 6.61 -4.14
C LYS A 3 20.90 6.31 -3.14
N ASN A 4 21.08 6.73 -1.89
CA ASN A 4 20.05 6.61 -0.87
C ASN A 4 19.07 7.78 -1.00
N SER A 5 17.78 7.50 -1.06
CA SER A 5 16.72 8.51 -1.01
C SER A 5 15.69 8.12 0.04
N LEU A 6 15.19 9.11 0.76
CA LEU A 6 14.34 8.92 1.94
C LEU A 6 13.05 9.72 1.78
N ILE A 7 11.92 9.02 1.92
CA ILE A 7 10.58 9.63 1.93
C ILE A 7 9.83 9.13 3.14
N ILE A 8 9.05 10.00 3.78
CA ILE A 8 8.13 9.61 4.85
C ILE A 8 6.75 9.37 4.23
N TYR A 9 6.15 8.22 4.51
CA TYR A 9 4.74 7.96 4.24
C TYR A 9 4.09 7.53 5.55
N LYS A 10 3.07 8.28 5.98
CA LYS A 10 2.46 8.15 7.31
C LYS A 10 3.52 8.24 8.41
N ASN A 11 3.69 7.21 9.24
CA ASN A 11 4.64 7.15 10.35
C ASN A 11 5.81 6.19 10.06
N ARG A 12 6.17 6.01 8.78
CA ARG A 12 7.28 5.16 8.34
C ARG A 12 8.15 5.85 7.30
N TYR A 13 9.43 5.50 7.33
CA TYR A 13 10.42 5.84 6.33
C TYR A 13 10.46 4.79 5.23
N LEU A 14 10.49 5.26 3.98
CA LEU A 14 10.80 4.49 2.79
C LEU A 14 12.23 4.80 2.40
N ILE A 15 13.14 3.87 2.68
CA ILE A 15 14.57 3.99 2.43
C ILE A 15 14.89 3.19 1.17
N SER A 16 15.44 3.85 0.16
CA SER A 16 15.78 3.18 -1.10
C SER A 16 17.27 2.91 -1.25
N HIS A 17 17.61 1.71 -1.72
CA HIS A 17 18.96 1.33 -2.10
C HIS A 17 18.96 0.88 -3.56
N VAL A 18 19.91 1.41 -4.33
CA VAL A 18 20.12 1.03 -5.72
C VAL A 18 21.51 0.44 -5.85
N GLU A 19 21.59 -0.81 -6.30
CA GLU A 19 22.85 -1.46 -6.62
C GLU A 19 22.99 -1.55 -8.13
N ASN A 20 24.17 -1.19 -8.63
CA ASN A 20 24.57 -1.46 -10.01
C ASN A 20 25.29 -2.80 -10.03
N VAL A 21 24.78 -3.75 -10.82
CA VAL A 21 25.33 -5.09 -11.00
C VAL A 21 25.75 -5.28 -12.45
N ALA A 22 26.60 -6.27 -12.74
CA ALA A 22 27.21 -6.47 -14.05
C ALA A 22 26.21 -6.41 -15.24
N ASN A 23 24.97 -6.86 -15.03
CA ASN A 23 23.92 -6.91 -16.06
C ASN A 23 22.70 -6.04 -15.72
N GLY A 24 22.86 -4.92 -15.00
CA GLY A 24 21.77 -3.96 -14.76
C GLY A 24 21.71 -3.41 -13.33
N TYR A 25 20.50 -3.27 -12.81
CA TYR A 25 20.25 -2.63 -11.51
C TYR A 25 19.37 -3.49 -10.60
N ASN A 26 19.66 -3.45 -9.31
CA ASN A 26 18.76 -3.90 -8.25
C ASN A 26 18.21 -2.67 -7.53
N VAL A 27 16.90 -2.62 -7.31
CA VAL A 27 16.22 -1.57 -6.55
C VAL A 27 15.56 -2.21 -5.34
N TYR A 28 16.02 -1.83 -4.15
CA TYR A 28 15.46 -2.26 -2.88
C TYR A 28 14.81 -1.07 -2.18
N ILE A 29 13.57 -1.25 -1.72
CA ILE A 29 12.89 -0.30 -0.86
C ILE A 29 12.70 -0.97 0.49
N LYS A 30 13.18 -0.34 1.56
CA LYS A 30 12.98 -0.76 2.94
C LYS A 30 11.96 0.15 3.60
N LEU A 31 11.02 -0.46 4.33
CA LEU A 31 10.09 0.21 5.23
C LEU A 31 10.66 0.15 6.66
N SER A 32 10.78 1.30 7.32
CA SER A 32 11.28 1.37 8.70
C SER A 32 10.57 2.42 9.54
N LYS A 33 10.60 2.26 10.86
CA LYS A 33 10.18 3.27 11.84
C LYS A 33 11.18 4.42 11.94
N ASP A 34 12.44 4.14 11.68
CA ASP A 34 13.53 5.09 11.82
C ASP A 34 14.15 5.40 10.46
N SER A 35 14.77 6.57 10.35
CA SER A 35 15.49 6.99 9.14
C SER A 35 16.82 6.23 8.95
N ASP A 36 17.26 5.49 9.97
CA ASP A 36 18.53 4.76 9.96
C ASP A 36 18.45 3.51 9.07
N GLU A 37 19.45 3.33 8.22
CA GLU A 37 19.61 2.16 7.34
C GLU A 37 19.76 0.85 8.13
N TYR A 38 20.29 0.90 9.36
CA TYR A 38 20.50 -0.29 10.21
C TYR A 38 19.31 -0.66 11.10
N SER A 39 18.25 0.15 11.10
CA SER A 39 17.04 -0.09 11.90
C SER A 39 16.33 -1.40 11.52
N GLU A 40 15.48 -1.92 12.40
CA GLU A 40 14.65 -3.08 12.08
C GLU A 40 13.69 -2.78 10.92
N SER A 41 13.53 -3.73 10.00
CA SER A 41 12.67 -3.56 8.83
C SER A 41 11.24 -3.97 9.13
N ASP A 42 10.30 -3.05 8.96
CA ASP A 42 8.85 -3.33 9.00
C ASP A 42 8.33 -3.86 7.64
N GLY A 43 9.20 -3.94 6.65
CA GLY A 43 8.87 -4.43 5.31
C GLY A 43 9.93 -4.07 4.27
N TYR A 44 9.82 -4.70 3.10
CA TYR A 44 10.72 -4.49 1.98
C TYR A 44 10.01 -4.75 0.64
N LEU A 45 10.60 -4.23 -0.43
CA LEU A 45 10.22 -4.48 -1.81
C LEU A 45 11.48 -4.54 -2.66
N PHE A 46 11.58 -5.54 -3.52
CA PHE A 46 12.76 -5.77 -4.35
C PHE A 46 12.42 -5.91 -5.84
N PHE A 47 12.94 -4.99 -6.64
CA PHE A 47 12.97 -5.08 -8.10
C PHE A 47 14.38 -5.44 -8.60
N LYS A 48 14.44 -6.36 -9.55
CA LYS A 48 15.64 -6.69 -10.30
C LYS A 48 15.45 -6.36 -11.78
N CYS A 49 16.30 -5.50 -12.32
CA CYS A 49 16.46 -5.33 -13.75
C CYS A 49 17.01 -6.62 -14.37
N ARG A 50 16.44 -7.05 -15.49
CA ARG A 50 17.01 -8.15 -16.29
C ARG A 50 18.09 -7.61 -17.24
N ASP A 51 18.52 -8.45 -18.17
CA ASP A 51 19.57 -8.13 -19.15
C ASP A 51 19.20 -6.92 -20.04
N ASN A 52 17.90 -6.57 -20.12
CA ASN A 52 17.39 -5.35 -20.76
C ASN A 52 16.96 -4.34 -19.68
N ILE A 53 17.44 -3.09 -19.79
CA ILE A 53 17.11 -1.98 -18.87
C ILE A 53 15.60 -1.69 -18.79
N ASN A 54 14.84 -2.06 -19.82
CA ASN A 54 13.41 -1.86 -19.88
C ASN A 54 12.61 -2.99 -19.21
N GLU A 55 13.26 -4.08 -18.77
CA GLU A 55 12.61 -5.23 -18.14
C GLU A 55 12.90 -5.33 -16.64
N TRP A 56 11.88 -5.11 -15.82
CA TRP A 56 11.98 -5.09 -14.36
C TRP A 56 11.14 -6.18 -13.72
N GLN A 57 11.80 -7.08 -12.98
CA GLN A 57 11.14 -8.14 -12.25
C GLN A 57 10.93 -7.72 -10.78
N LEU A 58 9.67 -7.64 -10.33
CA LEU A 58 9.34 -7.66 -8.91
C LEU A 58 9.64 -9.06 -8.38
N LYS A 59 10.71 -9.16 -7.58
CA LYS A 59 11.19 -10.43 -7.02
C LYS A 59 10.47 -10.76 -5.73
N ASP A 60 10.30 -9.77 -4.87
CA ASP A 60 9.72 -10.01 -3.55
C ASP A 60 9.13 -8.72 -2.96
N ILE A 61 8.14 -8.89 -2.09
CA ILE A 61 7.53 -7.85 -1.27
C ILE A 61 7.11 -8.45 0.08
N GLY A 62 7.69 -7.92 1.16
CA GLY A 62 7.37 -8.32 2.52
C GLY A 62 6.85 -7.13 3.32
N ILE A 63 5.80 -7.33 4.13
CA ILE A 63 5.31 -6.32 5.08
C ILE A 63 4.97 -7.01 6.40
N ALA A 64 5.50 -6.49 7.50
CA ALA A 64 5.19 -6.92 8.85
C ALA A 64 3.69 -6.85 9.11
N VAL A 65 3.14 -7.83 9.83
CA VAL A 65 1.68 -7.95 10.07
C VAL A 65 1.09 -6.66 10.66
N SER A 66 1.81 -6.04 11.60
CA SER A 66 1.44 -4.78 12.24
C SER A 66 1.31 -3.59 11.28
N CYS A 67 1.92 -3.67 10.10
CA CYS A 67 1.92 -2.61 9.08
C CYS A 67 1.01 -2.94 7.88
N ARG A 68 0.41 -4.14 7.82
CA ARG A 68 -0.50 -4.50 6.71
C ARG A 68 -1.78 -3.69 6.77
N GLY A 69 -2.41 -3.48 5.61
CA GLY A 69 -3.65 -2.69 5.48
C GLY A 69 -3.47 -1.18 5.52
N GLN A 70 -2.24 -0.67 5.62
CA GLN A 70 -1.95 0.77 5.73
C GLN A 70 -1.37 1.39 4.45
N ASN A 71 -1.52 0.74 3.30
CA ASN A 71 -1.02 1.17 1.98
C ASN A 71 0.51 1.25 1.81
N TYR A 72 1.31 0.75 2.76
CA TYR A 72 2.78 0.75 2.63
C TYR A 72 3.28 -0.02 1.39
N GLY A 73 2.60 -1.08 0.96
CA GLY A 73 2.98 -1.80 -0.27
C GLY A 73 2.86 -0.94 -1.52
N ALA A 74 1.79 -0.14 -1.62
CA ALA A 74 1.61 0.80 -2.72
C ALA A 74 2.62 1.96 -2.63
N ALA A 75 2.91 2.44 -1.43
CA ALA A 75 3.92 3.49 -1.20
C ALA A 75 5.34 3.03 -1.58
N MET A 76 5.72 1.80 -1.22
CA MET A 76 6.98 1.20 -1.65
C MET A 76 7.04 1.03 -3.17
N LEU A 77 5.95 0.59 -3.80
CA LEU A 77 5.89 0.45 -5.26
C LEU A 77 6.00 1.81 -5.95
N TYR A 78 5.30 2.84 -5.46
CA TYR A 78 5.41 4.21 -5.94
C TYR A 78 6.86 4.70 -5.89
N LYS A 79 7.56 4.43 -4.78
CA LYS A 79 8.97 4.81 -4.61
C LYS A 79 9.92 3.99 -5.49
N ALA A 80 9.65 2.72 -5.71
CA ALA A 80 10.44 1.90 -6.63
C ALA A 80 10.30 2.42 -8.08
N ILE A 81 9.09 2.77 -8.50
CA ILE A 81 8.82 3.31 -9.84
C ILE A 81 9.50 4.66 -10.03
N ASP A 82 9.49 5.53 -9.02
CA ASP A 82 10.24 6.80 -9.00
C ASP A 82 11.72 6.59 -9.35
N ILE A 83 12.35 5.59 -8.73
CA ILE A 83 13.76 5.25 -8.95
C ILE A 83 13.97 4.63 -10.33
N ILE A 84 13.10 3.72 -10.74
CA ILE A 84 13.17 3.10 -12.07
C ILE A 84 13.06 4.18 -13.15
N GLN A 85 12.15 5.15 -12.98
CA GLN A 85 12.02 6.30 -13.87
C GLN A 85 13.30 7.14 -13.92
N ASP A 86 13.89 7.45 -12.75
CA ASP A 86 15.18 8.14 -12.63
C ASP A 86 16.31 7.41 -13.37
N LEU A 87 16.32 6.08 -13.33
CA LEU A 87 17.33 5.25 -14.00
C LEU A 87 17.10 5.20 -15.50
N LEU A 88 15.86 5.02 -15.94
CA LEU A 88 15.50 4.98 -17.36
C LEU A 88 15.70 6.34 -18.04
N SER A 89 15.42 7.45 -17.35
CA SER A 89 15.62 8.81 -17.89
C SER A 89 17.09 9.12 -18.22
N LYS A 90 18.04 8.39 -17.61
CA LYS A 90 19.47 8.50 -17.93
C LYS A 90 19.87 7.64 -19.13
N ASN A 91 18.97 6.82 -19.66
CA ASN A 91 19.17 5.91 -20.77
C ASN A 91 18.19 6.27 -21.91
N PRO A 92 18.61 7.11 -22.88
CA PRO A 92 17.74 7.68 -23.91
C PRO A 92 17.17 6.65 -24.90
N GLU A 93 17.64 5.40 -24.90
CA GLU A 93 17.09 4.30 -25.70
C GLU A 93 15.98 3.50 -24.97
N SER A 94 15.38 4.07 -23.92
CA SER A 94 14.29 3.43 -23.19
C SER A 94 13.02 3.40 -24.04
N GLY A 95 12.76 2.24 -24.66
CA GLY A 95 11.49 1.91 -25.34
C GLY A 95 10.46 1.33 -24.37
N ASP A 96 9.60 0.43 -24.86
CA ASP A 96 8.57 -0.25 -24.07
C ASP A 96 9.13 -0.83 -22.76
N ILE A 97 8.62 -0.34 -21.64
CA ILE A 97 8.98 -0.76 -20.28
C ILE A 97 8.04 -1.88 -19.85
N LEU A 98 8.62 -2.97 -19.36
CA LEU A 98 7.90 -4.13 -18.84
C LEU A 98 8.24 -4.35 -17.38
N LEU A 99 7.27 -4.13 -16.49
CA LEU A 99 7.34 -4.56 -15.09
C LEU A 99 6.55 -5.85 -14.92
N PHE A 100 7.10 -6.85 -14.26
CA PHE A 100 6.42 -8.13 -14.08
C PHE A 100 6.86 -8.84 -12.82
N GLY A 101 6.09 -9.82 -12.39
CA GLY A 101 6.40 -10.61 -11.20
C GLY A 101 5.57 -11.87 -11.16
N LYS A 102 5.78 -12.64 -10.10
CA LYS A 102 5.07 -13.88 -9.84
C LYS A 102 4.66 -13.91 -8.37
N ILE A 103 3.39 -14.22 -8.11
CA ILE A 103 2.94 -14.61 -6.77
C ILE A 103 3.49 -16.01 -6.54
N GLU A 104 4.42 -16.17 -5.59
CA GLU A 104 5.07 -17.46 -5.34
C GLU A 104 4.07 -18.57 -5.01
N GLN A 105 4.43 -19.78 -5.43
CA GLN A 105 3.62 -20.98 -5.26
C GLN A 105 3.40 -21.39 -3.81
N LEU A 106 4.09 -20.82 -2.80
CA LEU A 106 3.75 -21.07 -1.39
C LEU A 106 2.33 -20.60 -1.04
N TYR A 107 1.79 -19.62 -1.78
CA TYR A 107 0.38 -19.23 -1.70
C TYR A 107 -0.56 -20.11 -2.57
N VAL A 108 0.00 -20.94 -3.46
CA VAL A 108 -0.71 -21.70 -4.51
C VAL A 108 -0.70 -23.22 -4.25
N LYS A 109 0.38 -23.81 -3.72
CA LYS A 109 0.50 -25.23 -3.34
C LYS A 109 -0.47 -25.62 -2.24
N ASP A 110 -0.98 -24.62 -1.53
CA ASP A 110 -1.94 -24.78 -0.47
C ASP A 110 -3.39 -24.82 -1.04
N ILE A 111 -3.59 -24.53 -2.33
CA ILE A 111 -4.90 -24.64 -3.02
C ILE A 111 -5.37 -26.10 -3.14
N GLU A 112 -4.47 -27.08 -3.02
CA GLU A 112 -4.82 -28.51 -3.04
C GLU A 112 -5.04 -29.11 -1.64
N GLY A 113 -4.94 -28.32 -0.56
CA GLY A 113 -5.05 -28.84 0.81
C GLY A 113 -5.72 -27.89 1.78
N HIS A 114 -5.06 -26.81 2.20
CA HIS A 114 -5.52 -25.93 3.29
C HIS A 114 -5.00 -24.49 3.19
N GLY A 115 -4.86 -24.01 1.96
CA GLY A 115 -4.37 -22.68 1.62
C GLY A 115 -5.34 -21.57 1.94
N ASN A 116 -4.80 -20.50 2.49
CA ASN A 116 -5.54 -19.27 2.78
C ASN A 116 -5.87 -18.54 1.46
N LYS A 117 -6.90 -19.03 0.75
CA LYS A 117 -7.45 -18.47 -0.50
C LYS A 117 -7.70 -16.97 -0.39
N ASP A 118 -8.08 -16.50 0.80
CA ASP A 118 -8.30 -15.08 1.08
C ASP A 118 -7.00 -14.27 1.07
N ALA A 119 -5.88 -14.83 1.55
CA ALA A 119 -4.57 -14.18 1.46
C ALA A 119 -4.13 -14.01 0.00
N TYR A 120 -4.25 -15.06 -0.82
CA TYR A 120 -3.95 -14.99 -2.24
C TYR A 120 -4.85 -13.97 -2.96
N GLN A 121 -6.16 -13.98 -2.71
CA GLN A 121 -7.09 -13.02 -3.33
C GLN A 121 -6.76 -11.58 -2.93
N ARG A 122 -6.38 -11.32 -1.67
CA ARG A 122 -5.93 -10.00 -1.22
C ARG A 122 -4.70 -9.52 -1.97
N ILE A 123 -3.71 -10.40 -2.19
CA ILE A 123 -2.50 -10.07 -2.96
C ILE A 123 -2.85 -9.82 -4.44
N LYS A 124 -3.71 -10.65 -5.04
CA LYS A 124 -4.19 -10.47 -6.43
C LYS A 124 -4.94 -9.14 -6.58
N CYS A 125 -5.82 -8.81 -5.64
CA CYS A 125 -6.53 -7.53 -5.59
C CYS A 125 -5.59 -6.34 -5.45
N PHE A 126 -4.54 -6.45 -4.63
CA PHE A 126 -3.51 -5.42 -4.52
C PHE A 126 -2.84 -5.13 -5.87
N TYR A 127 -2.33 -6.15 -6.57
CA TYR A 127 -1.68 -5.96 -7.88
C TYR A 127 -2.66 -5.47 -8.96
N LYS A 128 -3.90 -5.96 -8.97
CA LYS A 128 -4.94 -5.45 -9.87
C LYS A 128 -5.27 -3.98 -9.59
N GLY A 129 -5.32 -3.58 -8.32
CA GLY A 129 -5.49 -2.19 -7.89
C GLY A 129 -4.36 -1.29 -8.41
N MET A 130 -3.13 -1.83 -8.44
CA MET A 130 -1.97 -1.20 -9.08
C MET A 130 -1.96 -1.30 -10.61
N ARG A 131 -3.05 -1.74 -11.24
CA ARG A 131 -3.22 -1.88 -12.70
C ARG A 131 -2.28 -2.88 -13.38
N PHE A 132 -1.78 -3.87 -12.65
CA PHE A 132 -1.14 -5.03 -13.26
C PHE A 132 -2.17 -5.95 -13.93
N GLU A 133 -1.78 -6.52 -15.05
CA GLU A 133 -2.51 -7.56 -15.76
C GLU A 133 -1.98 -8.93 -15.36
N PHE A 134 -2.88 -9.88 -15.11
CA PHE A 134 -2.52 -11.26 -14.81
C PHE A 134 -2.56 -12.09 -16.10
N LYS A 135 -1.45 -12.75 -16.44
CA LYS A 135 -1.38 -13.69 -17.57
C LYS A 135 -1.98 -15.06 -17.21
N ASN A 136 -1.82 -15.46 -15.96
CA ASN A 136 -2.36 -16.67 -15.36
C ASN A 136 -2.55 -16.40 -13.86
N ASP A 137 -2.77 -17.44 -13.05
CA ASP A 137 -3.03 -17.24 -11.62
C ASP A 137 -1.81 -16.77 -10.81
N SER A 138 -0.59 -16.96 -11.27
CA SER A 138 0.60 -16.51 -10.52
C SER A 138 1.28 -15.31 -11.15
N ASP A 139 1.28 -15.22 -12.47
CA ASP A 139 2.14 -14.31 -13.22
C ASP A 139 1.39 -13.04 -13.60
N PHE A 140 2.00 -11.90 -13.30
CA PHE A 140 1.45 -10.59 -13.59
C PHE A 140 2.47 -9.69 -14.28
N LYS A 141 1.98 -8.74 -15.07
CA LYS A 141 2.79 -7.77 -15.83
C LYS A 141 2.10 -6.42 -15.98
N LYS A 142 2.89 -5.39 -16.23
CA LYS A 142 2.49 -4.06 -16.64
C LYS A 142 3.41 -3.67 -17.80
N ARG A 143 2.83 -3.49 -18.99
CA ARG A 143 3.53 -2.88 -20.12
C ARG A 143 3.24 -1.39 -20.12
N ILE A 144 4.27 -0.60 -20.38
CA ILE A 144 4.23 0.86 -20.39
C ILE A 144 5.02 1.30 -21.61
N GLU A 145 4.40 2.05 -22.50
CA GLU A 145 4.97 2.33 -23.83
C GLU A 145 6.17 3.29 -23.76
N ASN A 146 6.20 4.20 -22.78
CA ASN A 146 7.25 5.21 -22.65
C ASN A 146 7.33 5.77 -21.21
N LEU A 147 8.29 6.68 -20.98
CA LEU A 147 8.50 7.35 -19.69
C LEU A 147 7.34 8.26 -19.25
N GLU A 148 6.57 8.84 -20.17
CA GLU A 148 5.42 9.66 -19.83
C GLU A 148 4.29 8.80 -19.24
N HIS A 149 3.99 7.68 -19.90
CA HIS A 149 3.03 6.69 -19.39
C HIS A 149 3.49 6.05 -18.06
N LEU A 150 4.81 5.95 -17.82
CA LEU A 150 5.33 5.51 -16.52
C LEU A 150 4.97 6.52 -15.42
N LYS A 151 5.12 7.81 -15.70
CA LYS A 151 4.76 8.91 -14.80
C LYS A 151 3.26 8.97 -14.54
N GLU A 152 2.43 8.76 -15.55
CA GLU A 152 0.98 8.66 -15.40
C GLU A 152 0.55 7.47 -14.53
N TRP A 153 1.21 6.33 -14.71
CA TRP A 153 0.97 5.17 -13.86
C TRP A 153 1.40 5.43 -12.41
N GLN A 154 2.53 6.11 -12.21
CA GLN A 154 2.97 6.57 -10.89
C GLN A 154 1.92 7.48 -10.23
N HIS A 155 1.32 8.40 -11.00
CA HIS A 155 0.21 9.24 -10.53
C HIS A 155 -1.03 8.41 -10.17
N THR A 156 -1.36 7.40 -10.97
CA THR A 156 -2.46 6.46 -10.69
C THR A 156 -2.26 5.71 -9.37
N ILE A 157 -1.04 5.27 -9.08
CA ILE A 157 -0.71 4.61 -7.81
C ILE A 157 -0.90 5.57 -6.63
N LYS A 158 -0.44 6.83 -6.78
CA LYS A 158 -0.65 7.87 -5.76
C LYS A 158 -2.14 8.14 -5.52
N GLN A 159 -2.95 8.22 -6.57
CA GLN A 159 -4.40 8.37 -6.44
C GLN A 159 -5.04 7.17 -5.74
N TYR A 160 -4.62 5.95 -6.08
CA TYR A 160 -5.08 4.74 -5.39
C TYR A 160 -4.81 4.82 -3.89
N MET A 161 -3.59 5.22 -3.49
CA MET A 161 -3.23 5.39 -2.07
C MET A 161 -4.17 6.38 -1.37
N ILE A 162 -4.41 7.55 -1.98
CA ILE A 162 -5.30 8.58 -1.42
C ILE A 162 -6.73 8.04 -1.29
N ILE A 163 -7.26 7.37 -2.32
CA ILE A 163 -8.61 6.82 -2.29
C ILE A 163 -8.76 5.77 -1.19
N GLN A 164 -7.78 4.86 -1.04
CA GLN A 164 -7.80 3.84 0.01
C GLN A 164 -7.72 4.47 1.41
N ASP A 165 -6.89 5.50 1.60
CA ASP A 165 -6.79 6.21 2.88
C ASP A 165 -8.13 6.91 3.21
N LEU A 166 -8.76 7.57 2.25
CA LEU A 166 -10.07 8.21 2.43
C LEU A 166 -11.19 7.19 2.71
N GLN A 167 -11.18 6.03 2.05
CA GLN A 167 -12.13 4.95 2.30
C GLN A 167 -11.99 4.39 3.72
N PHE A 168 -10.74 4.27 4.21
CA PHE A 168 -10.48 3.84 5.58
C PHE A 168 -10.99 4.87 6.59
N ASP A 169 -10.70 6.15 6.38
CA ASP A 169 -11.16 7.24 7.26
C ASP A 169 -12.70 7.31 7.31
N LEU A 170 -13.36 7.16 6.16
CA LEU A 170 -14.81 7.11 6.08
C LEU A 170 -15.37 5.92 6.86
N ALA A 171 -14.84 4.72 6.65
CA ALA A 171 -15.29 3.51 7.36
C ALA A 171 -15.10 3.64 8.89
N MET A 172 -14.02 4.27 9.33
CA MET A 172 -13.80 4.58 10.74
C MET A 172 -14.84 5.55 11.29
N GLN A 173 -15.16 6.63 10.56
CA GLN A 173 -16.18 7.60 10.97
C GLN A 173 -17.57 6.96 11.03
N GLU A 174 -17.92 6.11 10.08
CA GLU A 174 -19.17 5.35 10.07
C GLU A 174 -19.28 4.42 11.27
N HIS A 175 -18.21 3.69 11.59
CA HIS A 175 -18.17 2.80 12.74
C HIS A 175 -18.32 3.55 14.08
N ILE A 176 -17.66 4.70 14.21
CA ILE A 176 -17.80 5.58 15.39
C ILE A 176 -19.25 6.08 15.51
N LEU A 177 -19.85 6.53 14.40
CA LEU A 177 -21.23 7.00 14.37
C LEU A 177 -22.21 5.89 14.76
N GLU A 178 -22.02 4.68 14.26
CA GLU A 178 -22.82 3.51 14.60
C GLU A 178 -22.71 3.17 16.09
N THR A 179 -21.50 3.19 16.65
CA THR A 179 -21.27 3.00 18.09
C THR A 179 -22.01 4.04 18.92
N TYR A 180 -21.92 5.33 18.55
CA TYR A 180 -22.68 6.38 19.23
C TYR A 180 -24.20 6.22 19.12
N LYS A 181 -24.71 5.79 17.96
CA LYS A 181 -26.14 5.50 17.79
C LYS A 181 -26.58 4.38 18.73
N ASN A 182 -25.81 3.30 18.81
CA ASN A 182 -26.07 2.17 19.71
C ASN A 182 -26.05 2.63 21.18
N ASP A 183 -25.09 3.45 21.58
CA ASP A 183 -25.02 4.00 22.94
C ASP A 183 -26.23 4.89 23.27
N ILE A 184 -26.66 5.75 22.35
CA ILE A 184 -27.85 6.59 22.51
C ILE A 184 -29.10 5.71 22.67
N GLU A 185 -29.25 4.67 21.86
CA GLU A 185 -30.37 3.73 22.00
C GLU A 185 -30.35 2.99 23.33
N ASN A 186 -29.19 2.54 23.78
CA ASN A 186 -29.01 1.89 25.07
C ASN A 186 -29.37 2.85 26.24
N MET A 187 -28.94 4.11 26.17
CA MET A 187 -29.32 5.15 27.13
C MET A 187 -30.83 5.44 27.13
N LYS A 188 -31.49 5.45 25.96
CA LYS A 188 -32.96 5.60 25.86
C LYS A 188 -33.71 4.41 26.48
N LYS A 189 -33.16 3.20 26.37
CA LYS A 189 -33.75 1.97 26.91
C LYS A 189 -33.56 1.86 28.42
N SER A 190 -32.45 2.35 28.98
CA SER A 190 -32.14 2.24 30.42
C SER A 190 -32.87 3.27 31.29
N PHE A 191 -33.26 2.87 32.50
CA PHE A 191 -33.94 3.75 33.46
C PHE A 191 -33.06 4.95 33.87
N ILE A 192 -31.79 4.69 34.19
CA ILE A 192 -30.80 5.72 34.56
C ILE A 192 -30.53 6.66 33.38
N GLY A 193 -30.39 6.13 32.16
CA GLY A 193 -30.17 6.94 30.96
C GLY A 193 -31.35 7.87 30.65
N ARG A 194 -32.60 7.38 30.79
CA ARG A 194 -33.81 8.23 30.70
C ARG A 194 -33.82 9.32 31.76
N LEU A 195 -33.41 9.00 33.00
CA LEU A 195 -33.36 9.96 34.10
C LEU A 195 -32.35 11.09 33.82
N MET A 196 -31.14 10.74 33.36
CA MET A 196 -30.10 11.71 33.00
C MET A 196 -30.53 12.63 31.86
N MET A 197 -31.14 12.10 30.80
CA MET A 197 -31.66 12.93 29.71
C MET A 197 -32.77 13.90 30.16
N LYS A 198 -33.65 13.46 31.08
CA LYS A 198 -34.71 14.31 31.66
C LYS A 198 -34.12 15.47 32.50
N VAL A 199 -33.06 15.21 33.27
CA VAL A 199 -32.34 16.23 34.05
C VAL A 199 -31.64 17.25 33.13
N GLN A 200 -30.98 16.80 32.06
CA GLN A 200 -30.34 17.70 31.10
C GLN A 200 -31.35 18.60 30.35
N ARG A 201 -32.50 18.05 29.94
CA ARG A 201 -33.57 18.84 29.31
C ARG A 201 -34.09 19.94 30.23
N LYS A 202 -34.28 19.66 31.52
CA LYS A 202 -34.66 20.67 32.52
C LYS A 202 -33.60 21.76 32.66
N ARG A 203 -32.30 21.41 32.69
CA ARG A 203 -31.22 22.41 32.77
C ARG A 203 -31.14 23.34 31.54
N LYS A 204 -31.40 22.83 30.33
CA LYS A 204 -31.42 23.66 29.11
C LYS A 204 -32.69 24.50 28.94
N GLY A 205 -33.80 24.11 29.54
CA GLY A 205 -35.06 24.87 29.53
C GLY A 205 -35.09 26.08 30.48
N VAL A 206 -34.15 26.17 31.42
CA VAL A 206 -34.09 27.24 32.44
C VAL A 206 -33.32 28.49 31.95
N HIS A 207 -32.89 28.53 30.68
CA HIS A 207 -32.26 29.71 30.07
C HIS A 207 -33.15 30.44 29.04
N ARG A 208 -34.46 30.20 29.07
CA ARG A 208 -35.46 30.91 28.25
C ARG A 208 -36.65 31.42 29.07
N GLY A 209 -36.40 31.86 30.30
CA GLY A 209 -37.38 32.53 31.16
C GLY A 209 -36.81 33.84 31.64
#